data_AF-A0A2M7RW68-F1
#
_entry.id   AF-A0A2M7RW68-F1
#
_cell.length_a   1.000
_cell.length_b   1.000
_cell.length_c   1.000
_cell.angle_alpha   90.00
_cell.angle_beta   90.00
_cell.angle_gamma   90.00
#
_symmetry.space_group_name_H-M   'P 1'
#
loop_
_entity.id
_entity.type
_entity.pdbx_description
1 polymer ?
#
loop_
_entity_poly.entity_id
_entity_poly.type
_entity_poly.pdbx_seq_one_letter_code
_entity_poly.pdbx_strand_id
1 'polypeptide(L)'
;MKKYLFIIILLFILGCKKDDNSNIPFVHVNIFMQTTDPQFIGLNAVNSWIYLAGGSRGIIVYKVSNDQFRAFDRHCTFQPQNTCALVSMETNNI
;
A
#
# COMPACT_ATOMS: atom_id res chain seq x y z
N MET A 1 -27.62 42.33 -13.01
CA MET A 1 -26.20 42.12 -12.64
C MET A 1 -26.04 41.42 -11.29
N LYS A 2 -26.70 41.87 -10.20
CA LYS A 2 -26.63 41.22 -8.86
C LYS A 2 -27.09 39.74 -8.82
N LYS A 3 -28.03 39.32 -9.67
CA LYS A 3 -28.54 37.94 -9.73
C LYS A 3 -27.49 36.90 -10.19
N TYR A 4 -26.59 37.29 -11.10
CA TYR A 4 -25.53 36.40 -11.59
C TYR A 4 -24.37 36.27 -10.61
N LEU A 5 -24.13 37.30 -9.77
CA LEU A 5 -23.15 37.26 -8.69
C LEU A 5 -23.47 36.17 -7.67
N PHE A 6 -24.76 35.96 -7.37
CA PHE A 6 -25.21 34.95 -6.41
C PHE A 6 -24.96 33.51 -6.92
N ILE A 7 -25.12 33.29 -8.23
CA ILE A 7 -24.85 31.99 -8.88
C ILE A 7 -23.36 31.67 -8.87
N ILE A 8 -22.50 32.66 -9.08
CA ILE A 8 -21.03 32.48 -9.04
C ILE A 8 -20.55 32.11 -7.64
N ILE A 9 -21.11 32.71 -6.59
CA ILE A 9 -20.80 32.37 -5.20
C ILE A 9 -21.26 30.95 -4.82
N LEU A 10 -22.40 30.51 -5.34
CA LEU A 10 -22.89 29.15 -5.09
C LEU A 10 -22.03 28.06 -5.77
N LEU A 11 -21.28 28.39 -6.82
CA LEU A 11 -20.36 27.44 -7.45
C LEU A 11 -19.11 27.14 -6.62
N PHE A 12 -18.70 28.04 -5.72
CA PHE A 12 -17.51 27.85 -4.88
C PHE A 12 -17.69 26.87 -3.72
N ILE A 13 -18.93 26.49 -3.38
CA ILE A 13 -19.21 25.57 -2.28
C ILE A 13 -19.41 24.11 -2.74
N LEU A 14 -19.43 23.84 -4.05
CA LEU A 14 -19.60 22.50 -4.65
C LEU A 14 -18.26 21.77 -4.82
N GLY A 15 -17.35 21.90 -3.86
CA GLY A 15 -16.08 21.19 -3.87
C GLY A 15 -16.22 19.76 -3.37
N CYS A 16 -15.66 18.79 -4.09
CA CYS A 16 -15.50 17.43 -3.57
C CYS A 16 -14.50 17.44 -2.40
N LYS A 17 -14.91 16.88 -1.25
CA LYS A 17 -13.98 16.48 -0.20
C LYS A 17 -13.44 15.10 -0.54
N LYS A 18 -12.12 14.92 -0.46
CA LYS A 18 -11.52 13.58 -0.47
C LYS A 18 -11.86 12.94 0.86
N ASP A 19 -12.48 11.77 0.78
CA ASP A 19 -12.85 10.98 1.94
C ASP A 19 -11.64 10.11 2.31
N ASP A 20 -10.63 10.72 2.95
CA ASP A 20 -9.41 10.03 3.40
C ASP A 20 -9.67 9.24 4.71
N ASN A 21 -10.76 8.47 4.75
CA ASN A 21 -11.08 7.59 5.89
C ASN A 21 -10.09 6.42 6.04
N SER A 22 -9.12 6.30 5.12
CA SER A 22 -7.97 5.42 5.27
C SER A 22 -6.99 6.03 6.29
N ASN A 23 -7.01 5.49 7.50
CA ASN A 23 -6.01 5.77 8.54
C ASN A 23 -4.61 5.18 8.25
N ILE A 24 -4.38 4.65 7.05
CA ILE A 24 -3.08 4.18 6.61
C ILE A 24 -2.28 5.38 6.06
N PRO A 25 -1.12 5.73 6.65
CA PRO A 25 -0.34 6.87 6.18
C PRO A 25 0.24 6.61 4.80
N PHE A 26 0.18 7.62 3.94
CA PHE A 26 0.81 7.60 2.62
C PHE A 26 2.33 7.73 2.76
N VAL A 27 3.02 6.60 2.75
CA VAL A 27 4.50 6.54 2.78
C VAL A 27 5.02 6.31 1.36
N HIS A 28 5.97 7.14 0.93
CA HIS A 28 6.62 6.96 -0.36
C HIS A 28 7.48 5.69 -0.37
N VAL A 29 7.30 4.85 -1.39
CA VAL A 29 8.04 3.60 -1.57
C VAL A 29 8.78 3.62 -2.89
N ASN A 30 10.10 3.59 -2.82
CA ASN A 30 10.99 3.41 -3.98
C ASN A 30 12.12 2.46 -3.59
N ILE A 31 11.89 1.17 -3.82
CA ILE A 31 12.82 0.09 -3.44
C ILE A 31 13.22 -0.63 -4.71
N PHE A 32 14.52 -0.72 -4.94
CA PHE A 32 15.10 -1.49 -6.03
C PHE A 32 15.70 -2.78 -5.49
N MET A 33 15.45 -3.90 -6.18
CA MET A 33 15.95 -5.21 -5.78
C MET A 33 16.33 -6.03 -7.01
N GLN A 34 17.38 -6.83 -6.85
CA GLN A 34 17.85 -7.76 -7.88
C GLN A 34 17.72 -9.19 -7.36
N THR A 35 16.97 -10.04 -8.05
CA THR A 35 16.72 -11.44 -7.62
C THR A 35 17.98 -12.31 -7.49
N THR A 36 19.10 -11.88 -8.07
CA THR A 36 20.39 -12.58 -7.96
C THR A 36 21.14 -12.26 -6.66
N ASP A 37 20.70 -11.26 -5.90
CA ASP A 37 21.31 -10.91 -4.62
C ASP A 37 21.02 -12.00 -3.58
N PRO A 38 22.02 -12.52 -2.86
CA PRO A 38 21.83 -13.50 -1.78
C PRO A 38 20.76 -13.12 -0.75
N GLN A 39 20.56 -11.82 -0.48
CA GLN A 39 19.55 -11.37 0.48
C GLN A 39 18.10 -11.63 0.02
N PHE A 40 17.88 -11.84 -1.29
CA PHE A 40 16.58 -12.12 -1.87
C PHE A 40 16.44 -13.56 -2.35
N ILE A 41 17.33 -14.46 -1.93
CA ILE A 41 17.30 -15.89 -2.28
C ILE A 41 15.98 -16.57 -1.93
N GLY A 42 15.28 -16.04 -0.91
CA GLY A 42 13.94 -16.46 -0.51
C GLY A 42 12.88 -16.28 -1.61
N LEU A 43 13.15 -15.47 -2.65
CA LEU A 43 12.29 -15.26 -3.82
C LEU A 43 12.65 -16.13 -5.03
N ASN A 44 13.55 -17.11 -4.90
CA ASN A 44 13.92 -17.92 -6.06
C ASN A 44 12.81 -18.88 -6.49
N ALA A 45 12.10 -19.47 -5.52
CA ALA A 45 10.99 -20.38 -5.79
C ALA A 45 9.70 -19.62 -6.13
N VAL A 46 8.87 -20.16 -7.04
CA VAL A 46 7.49 -19.69 -7.24
C VAL A 46 6.69 -19.94 -5.96
N ASN A 47 5.74 -19.06 -5.63
CA ASN A 47 4.93 -19.07 -4.41
C ASN A 47 5.73 -18.85 -3.12
N SER A 48 6.89 -18.20 -3.24
CA SER A 48 7.68 -17.77 -2.10
C SER A 48 7.47 -16.30 -1.79
N TRP A 49 7.89 -15.89 -0.60
CA TRP A 49 7.77 -14.52 -0.13
C TRP A 49 8.93 -14.11 0.76
N ILE A 50 9.15 -12.80 0.85
CA ILE A 50 10.09 -12.17 1.78
C ILE A 50 9.48 -10.93 2.41
N TYR A 51 10.06 -10.48 3.52
CA TYR A 51 9.76 -9.20 4.14
C TYR A 51 10.83 -8.17 3.81
N LEU A 52 10.40 -6.94 3.55
CA LEU A 52 11.27 -5.78 3.34
C LEU A 52 10.90 -4.65 4.29
N ALA A 53 11.90 -3.85 4.65
CA ALA A 53 11.68 -2.58 5.31
C ALA A 53 11.20 -1.53 4.30
N GLY A 54 10.22 -0.71 4.70
CA GLY A 54 9.59 0.31 3.85
C GLY A 54 8.07 0.30 3.97
N GLY A 55 7.39 1.15 3.21
CA GLY A 55 5.94 1.30 3.30
C GLY A 55 5.50 1.82 4.68
N SER A 56 4.25 1.57 5.02
CA SER A 56 3.69 2.02 6.29
C SER A 56 4.15 1.17 7.48
N ARG A 57 4.20 -0.16 7.32
CA ARG A 57 4.59 -1.11 8.39
C ARG A 57 5.49 -2.24 7.92
N GLY A 58 6.19 -2.06 6.81
CA GLY A 58 6.92 -3.09 6.10
C GLY A 58 6.17 -3.55 4.85
N ILE A 59 6.88 -4.30 4.01
CA ILE A 59 6.36 -4.78 2.73
C ILE A 59 6.53 -6.30 2.66
N ILE A 60 5.51 -6.98 2.15
CA ILE A 60 5.57 -8.39 1.74
C ILE A 60 5.78 -8.40 0.25
N VAL A 61 6.84 -9.06 -0.22
CA VAL A 61 7.02 -9.35 -1.64
C VAL A 61 6.76 -10.81 -1.86
N TYR A 62 5.84 -11.14 -2.77
CA TYR A 62 5.41 -12.48 -3.12
C TYR A 62 5.69 -12.76 -4.59
N LYS A 63 6.35 -13.89 -4.87
CA LYS A 63 6.61 -14.34 -6.25
C LYS A 63 5.47 -15.20 -6.74
N VAL A 64 4.65 -14.65 -7.63
CA VAL A 64 3.47 -15.32 -8.20
C VAL A 64 3.88 -16.32 -9.28
N SER A 65 4.85 -15.96 -10.11
CA SER A 65 5.38 -16.81 -11.19
C SER A 65 6.85 -16.48 -11.44
N ASN A 66 7.48 -17.10 -12.44
CA ASN A 66 8.91 -16.89 -12.71
C ASN A 66 9.29 -15.41 -12.87
N ASP A 67 8.42 -14.62 -13.52
CA ASP A 67 8.67 -13.21 -13.85
C ASP A 67 7.65 -12.25 -13.24
N GLN A 68 6.77 -12.74 -12.36
CA GLN A 68 5.73 -11.92 -11.73
C GLN A 68 5.89 -11.86 -10.22
N PHE A 69 5.98 -10.63 -9.72
CA PHE A 69 6.05 -10.31 -8.30
C PHE A 69 4.88 -9.41 -7.91
N ARG A 70 4.39 -9.58 -6.68
CA ARG A 70 3.42 -8.68 -6.05
C ARG A 70 3.99 -8.16 -4.75
N ALA A 71 3.74 -6.90 -4.46
CA ALA A 71 4.15 -6.25 -3.22
C ALA A 71 2.90 -5.79 -2.45
N PHE A 72 2.87 -6.04 -1.15
CA PHE A 72 1.77 -5.67 -0.26
C PHE A 72 2.30 -4.92 0.96
N ASP A 73 1.62 -3.88 1.40
CA ASP A 73 1.93 -3.25 2.69
C ASP A 73 1.48 -4.17 3.82
N ARG A 74 2.29 -4.23 4.89
CA ARG A 74 1.99 -5.00 6.10
C ARG A 74 1.01 -4.31 7.04
N HIS A 75 0.45 -3.17 6.65
CA HIS A 75 -0.56 -2.46 7.41
C HIS A 75 -1.94 -3.13 7.32
N CYS A 76 -2.54 -3.46 8.46
CA CYS A 76 -3.87 -4.03 8.53
C CYS A 76 -4.94 -3.10 7.94
N THR A 77 -5.73 -3.59 6.98
CA THR A 77 -6.82 -2.82 6.34
C THR A 77 -8.09 -2.75 7.19
N PHE A 78 -8.31 -3.71 8.10
CA PHE A 78 -9.49 -3.76 8.96
C PHE A 78 -9.38 -2.85 10.19
N GLN A 79 -8.21 -2.83 10.85
CA GLN A 79 -7.94 -2.02 12.04
C GLN A 79 -6.58 -1.29 11.93
N PRO A 80 -6.46 -0.27 11.06
CA PRO A 80 -5.20 0.41 10.79
C PRO A 80 -4.58 1.07 12.03
N GLN A 81 -5.40 1.57 12.96
CA GLN A 81 -4.90 2.23 14.18
C GLN A 81 -4.28 1.25 15.20
N ASN A 82 -4.54 -0.05 15.10
CA ASN A 82 -3.95 -1.04 15.99
C ASN A 82 -2.49 -1.31 15.57
N THR A 83 -1.53 -0.78 16.31
CA THR A 83 -0.09 -0.92 16.00
C THR A 83 0.42 -2.37 16.06
N CYS A 84 -0.26 -3.25 16.79
CA CYS A 84 0.09 -4.66 16.87
C CYS A 84 -0.49 -5.49 15.70
N ALA A 85 -1.44 -4.94 14.94
CA ALA A 85 -2.00 -5.59 13.77
C ALA A 85 -1.05 -5.46 12.57
N LEU A 86 -0.11 -6.40 12.48
CA LEU A 86 0.82 -6.57 11.37
C LEU A 86 0.33 -7.72 10.47
N VAL A 87 0.21 -7.45 9.18
CA VAL A 87 -0.05 -8.50 8.19
C VAL A 87 1.22 -9.33 8.01
N SER A 88 1.05 -10.65 8.06
CA SER A 88 2.10 -11.65 7.87
C SER A 88 1.58 -12.77 6.99
N MET A 89 2.49 -13.42 6.25
CA MET A 89 2.17 -14.64 5.53
C MET A 89 2.16 -15.82 6.51
N GLU A 90 1.19 -16.71 6.35
CA GLU A 90 1.19 -17.99 7.05
C GLU A 90 2.25 -18.93 6.46
N THR A 91 2.90 -19.72 7.32
CA THR A 91 4.03 -20.58 6.93
C THR A 91 3.62 -21.80 6.09
N ASN A 92 2.32 -22.04 5.96
CA ASN A 92 1.74 -23.12 5.16
C ASN A 92 1.80 -22.82 3.64
N ASN A 93 2.14 -21.60 3.22
CA ASN A 93 2.25 -21.21 1.80
C ASN A 93 1.01 -21.55 0.95
N ILE A 94 -0.17 -21.60 1.60
CA ILE A 94 -1.50 -21.77 0.99
C ILE A 94 -2.31 -20.50 1.17
#